data_AF-A0AAD7HIP2-F1
#
_entry.id   AF-A0AAD7HIP2-F1
#
_cell.length_a   1.000
_cell.length_b   1.000
_cell.length_c   1.000
_cell.angle_alpha   90.00
_cell.angle_beta   90.00
_cell.angle_gamma   90.00
#
_symmetry.space_group_name_H-M   'P 1'
#
loop_
_entity.id
_entity.type
_entity.pdbx_description
1 polymer ?
#
loop_
_entity_poly.entity_id
_entity_poly.type
_entity_poly.pdbx_seq_one_letter_code
_entity_poly.pdbx_strand_id
1 'polypeptide(L)'
;MPGHGKKSGAKKSSMRRREQTDGTGDQAYEDAPVRYCSRDQCFNHHNLKECGRCRSAYYCSVECQRSSWQKHKPECDHNSQGILPDGEPLLRRNLRNWSVRFDASLLNACLRGLMLKTEWERLDHGAIVVFLEPRRHVNQGSRWRILNVGAFRTPAIMDMLKALGDDYFEQYRDHVFPLHERERKRLQESSGGIADYAKVILIARNAGPEALEGEEPIEVRFKPVDVWRPLAAAFPLAQYEGDWCEDLKNQVHDDRPMKHGGSALLVPTAQ
;
A
#
# COMPACT_ATOMS: atom_id res chain seq x y z
N MET A 1 22.05 -70.40 40.52
CA MET A 1 23.26 -70.97 39.90
C MET A 1 22.83 -71.71 38.64
N PRO A 2 23.54 -71.68 37.51
CA PRO A 2 24.25 -70.62 36.76
C PRO A 2 23.32 -70.12 35.61
N GLY A 3 23.64 -69.28 34.65
CA GLY A 3 24.85 -68.59 34.24
C GLY A 3 24.67 -68.10 32.79
N HIS A 4 25.03 -66.84 32.58
CA HIS A 4 25.52 -66.20 31.36
C HIS A 4 25.10 -66.66 29.95
N GLY A 5 24.46 -65.74 29.24
CA GLY A 5 24.59 -65.57 27.79
C GLY A 5 24.70 -64.08 27.46
N LYS A 6 25.91 -63.52 27.55
CA LYS A 6 26.24 -62.17 27.07
C LYS A 6 26.15 -62.14 25.54
N LYS A 7 25.43 -61.18 24.97
CA LYS A 7 25.74 -60.64 23.64
C LYS A 7 25.79 -59.13 23.69
N SER A 8 27.01 -58.64 23.70
CA SER A 8 27.46 -57.29 23.36
C SER A 8 27.24 -57.02 21.87
N GLY A 9 26.65 -55.87 21.53
CA GLY A 9 26.48 -55.44 20.14
C GLY A 9 26.24 -53.94 20.02
N ALA A 10 27.34 -53.20 19.88
CA ALA A 10 27.50 -51.90 19.23
C ALA A 10 26.39 -50.82 19.36
N LYS A 11 26.65 -49.80 20.17
CA LYS A 11 26.09 -48.46 20.02
C LYS A 11 26.51 -47.89 18.65
N LYS A 12 25.57 -47.69 17.72
CA LYS A 12 25.78 -46.83 16.55
C LYS A 12 25.14 -45.47 16.80
N SER A 13 26.01 -44.53 17.20
CA SER A 13 25.78 -43.08 17.13
C SER A 13 25.59 -42.70 15.66
N SER A 14 24.38 -42.30 15.28
CA SER A 14 24.09 -41.75 13.96
C SER A 14 24.20 -40.23 14.05
N MET A 15 25.42 -39.73 13.81
CA MET A 15 25.67 -38.36 13.38
C MET A 15 24.88 -38.11 12.10
N ARG A 16 23.83 -37.28 12.15
CA ARG A 16 23.25 -36.69 10.95
C ARG A 16 24.20 -35.63 10.43
N ARG A 17 24.99 -36.03 9.43
CA ARG A 17 25.86 -35.19 8.60
C ARG A 17 25.00 -34.09 7.98
N ARG A 18 25.35 -32.83 8.24
CA ARG A 18 24.88 -31.66 7.46
C ARG A 18 25.36 -31.89 6.02
N GLU A 19 24.43 -32.16 5.12
CA GLU A 19 24.69 -32.14 3.70
C GLU A 19 24.66 -30.69 3.23
N GLN A 20 25.85 -30.22 2.83
CA GLN A 20 26.07 -29.10 1.94
C GLN A 20 25.33 -29.36 0.63
N THR A 21 24.37 -28.52 0.31
CA THR A 21 23.89 -28.35 -1.07
C THR A 21 24.57 -27.12 -1.65
N ASP A 22 25.64 -27.36 -2.40
CA ASP A 22 26.26 -26.38 -3.28
C ASP A 22 25.38 -26.18 -4.53
N GLY A 23 25.06 -24.91 -4.77
CA GLY A 23 25.12 -24.26 -6.08
C GLY A 23 24.24 -24.78 -7.22
N THR A 24 23.12 -24.10 -7.46
CA THR A 24 22.66 -23.77 -8.82
C THR A 24 21.87 -22.46 -8.82
N GLY A 25 22.41 -21.41 -9.45
CA GLY A 25 21.60 -20.44 -10.20
C GLY A 25 21.27 -19.08 -9.57
N ASP A 26 22.25 -18.39 -8.98
CA ASP A 26 22.17 -16.93 -8.81
C ASP A 26 22.47 -16.25 -10.16
N GLN A 27 21.45 -16.09 -11.01
CA GLN A 27 21.47 -15.12 -12.10
C GLN A 27 20.07 -14.52 -12.31
N ALA A 28 20.03 -13.18 -12.27
CA ALA A 28 18.96 -12.25 -12.63
C ALA A 28 17.86 -11.93 -11.59
N TYR A 29 18.20 -11.07 -10.63
CA TYR A 29 17.27 -10.10 -10.03
C TYR A 29 17.93 -8.71 -9.88
N GLU A 30 18.73 -8.27 -10.87
CA GLU A 30 19.40 -6.96 -10.84
C GLU A 30 18.46 -5.75 -10.90
N ASP A 31 17.15 -5.95 -11.08
CA ASP A 31 16.14 -4.87 -11.16
C ASP A 31 15.14 -4.82 -9.99
N ALA A 32 15.39 -5.55 -8.89
CA ALA A 32 14.53 -5.44 -7.72
C ALA A 32 14.63 -4.02 -7.10
N PRO A 33 13.50 -3.34 -6.81
CA PRO A 33 13.54 -1.99 -6.27
C PRO A 33 14.34 -1.95 -4.96
N VAL A 34 15.40 -1.14 -4.95
CA VAL A 34 16.25 -0.92 -3.77
C VAL A 34 15.36 -0.43 -2.62
N ARG A 35 15.27 -1.23 -1.56
CA ARG A 35 14.50 -0.91 -0.35
C ARG A 35 15.32 0.02 0.53
N TYR A 36 14.66 0.95 1.21
CA TYR A 36 15.31 1.90 2.13
C TYR A 36 14.70 1.79 3.53
N CYS A 37 15.44 2.25 4.52
CA CYS A 37 14.96 2.38 5.88
C CYS A 37 13.74 3.34 5.95
N SER A 38 12.64 2.90 6.55
CA SER A 38 11.36 3.62 6.76
C SER A 38 11.43 4.69 7.85
N ARG A 39 12.62 5.07 8.31
CA ARG A 39 12.81 6.22 9.19
C ARG A 39 13.03 7.44 8.31
N ASP A 40 12.30 8.53 8.60
CA ASP A 40 12.53 9.82 7.96
C ASP A 40 14.01 10.19 7.98
N GLN A 41 14.49 10.69 6.84
CA GLN A 41 15.87 11.12 6.62
C GLN A 41 16.93 10.01 6.77
N CYS A 42 16.55 8.72 6.70
CA CYS A 42 17.49 7.61 6.63
C CYS A 42 17.56 7.05 5.20
N PHE A 43 18.75 7.08 4.60
CA PHE A 43 18.98 6.61 3.23
C PHE A 43 19.68 5.24 3.17
N ASN A 44 19.79 4.54 4.31
CA ASN A 44 20.39 3.21 4.32
C ASN A 44 19.47 2.21 3.60
N HIS A 45 20.07 1.41 2.73
CA HIS A 45 19.43 0.36 1.94
C HIS A 45 20.05 -1.03 2.16
N HIS A 46 21.06 -1.12 3.03
CA HIS A 46 21.69 -2.38 3.43
C HIS A 46 21.19 -2.85 4.80
N ASN A 47 21.22 -4.17 5.02
CA ASN A 47 20.93 -4.81 6.31
C ASN A 47 19.58 -4.42 6.91
N LEU A 48 18.58 -4.24 6.04
CA LEU A 48 17.24 -3.88 6.47
C LEU A 48 16.54 -5.07 7.12
N LYS A 49 15.90 -4.81 8.26
CA LYS A 49 15.02 -5.74 8.95
C LYS A 49 13.59 -5.29 8.77
N GLU A 50 12.70 -6.22 8.44
CA GLU A 50 11.27 -5.94 8.41
C GLU A 50 10.73 -5.68 9.82
N CYS A 51 9.71 -4.83 9.93
CA CYS A 51 8.95 -4.69 11.15
C CYS A 51 8.33 -6.05 11.51
N GLY A 52 8.73 -6.63 12.64
CA GLY A 52 8.28 -7.98 13.03
C GLY A 52 6.77 -8.12 13.21
N ARG A 53 6.04 -7.00 13.36
CA ARG A 53 4.58 -6.98 13.48
C ARG A 53 3.90 -6.96 12.09
N CYS A 54 4.16 -5.92 11.29
CA CYS A 54 3.45 -5.68 10.02
C CYS A 54 4.14 -6.14 8.76
N ARG A 55 5.46 -6.38 8.83
CA ARG A 55 6.30 -6.74 7.68
C ARG A 55 6.19 -5.77 6.48
N SER A 56 5.58 -4.60 6.68
CA SER A 56 5.35 -3.59 5.63
C SER A 56 6.34 -2.43 5.67
N ALA A 57 7.03 -2.23 6.81
CA ALA A 57 8.12 -1.27 6.97
C ALA A 57 9.47 -1.98 7.18
N TYR A 58 10.56 -1.32 6.76
CA TYR A 58 11.92 -1.85 6.82
C TYR A 58 12.82 -0.90 7.60
N TYR A 59 13.66 -1.39 8.49
CA TYR A 59 14.55 -0.55 9.30
C TYR A 59 15.96 -1.13 9.32
N CYS A 60 16.97 -0.29 9.15
CA CYS A 60 18.36 -0.74 9.26
C CYS A 60 18.77 -1.04 10.71
N SER A 61 18.03 -0.53 11.69
CA SER A 61 18.31 -0.69 13.10
C SER A 61 17.05 -0.53 13.96
N VAL A 62 17.10 -1.04 15.20
CA VAL A 62 15.99 -0.91 16.17
C VAL A 62 15.78 0.56 16.56
N GLU A 63 16.84 1.35 16.59
CA GLU A 63 16.80 2.80 16.85
C GLU A 63 16.00 3.52 15.76
N CYS A 64 16.18 3.13 14.50
CA CYS A 64 15.41 3.69 13.39
C CYS A 64 13.93 3.32 13.46
N GLN A 65 13.62 2.08 13.84
CA GLN A 65 12.24 1.65 14.09
C GLN A 65 11.60 2.45 15.21
N ARG A 66 12.27 2.61 16.36
CA ARG A 66 11.78 3.38 17.51
C ARG A 66 11.56 4.85 17.16
N SER A 67 12.49 5.47 16.44
CA SER A 67 12.37 6.87 16.00
C SER A 67 11.19 7.07 15.04
N SER A 68 10.89 6.09 14.18
CA SER A 68 9.76 6.13 13.25
C SER A 68 8.44 5.71 13.92
N TRP A 69 8.48 5.11 15.13
CA TRP A 69 7.33 4.43 15.73
C TRP A 69 6.09 5.31 15.91
N GLN A 70 6.25 6.59 16.30
CA GLN A 70 5.09 7.47 16.48
C GLN A 70 4.28 7.63 15.19
N LYS A 71 4.96 7.71 14.03
CA LYS A 71 4.34 7.80 12.71
C LYS A 71 3.93 6.42 12.17
N HIS A 72 4.77 5.41 12.40
CA HIS A 72 4.54 4.07 11.90
C HIS A 72 3.45 3.32 12.68
N LYS A 73 3.23 3.58 13.97
CA LYS A 73 2.32 2.80 14.82
C LYS A 73 0.90 2.67 14.24
N PRO A 74 0.23 3.74 13.77
CA PRO A 74 -1.09 3.62 13.14
C PRO A 74 -1.07 2.67 11.93
N GLU A 75 -0.07 2.78 11.06
CA GLU A 75 0.10 1.91 9.89
C GLU A 75 0.48 0.48 10.30
N CYS A 76 1.30 0.33 11.34
CA CYS A 76 1.75 -0.95 11.87
C CYS A 76 0.57 -1.72 12.44
N ASP A 77 -0.24 -1.08 13.27
CA ASP A 77 -1.44 -1.68 13.86
C ASP A 77 -2.41 -2.11 12.75
N HIS A 78 -2.54 -1.31 11.69
CA HIS A 78 -3.33 -1.62 10.52
C HIS A 78 -2.80 -2.80 9.68
N ASN A 79 -1.47 -2.94 9.58
CA ASN A 79 -0.82 -3.90 8.69
C ASN A 79 -0.34 -5.18 9.41
N SER A 80 -0.36 -5.23 10.75
CA SER A 80 0.28 -6.26 11.59
C SER A 80 -0.48 -7.54 11.86
N GLN A 81 -1.59 -7.77 11.17
CA GLN A 81 -2.33 -9.01 11.33
C GLN A 81 -1.80 -10.11 10.40
N GLY A 82 -0.69 -10.72 10.82
CA GLY A 82 -0.27 -12.06 10.40
C GLY A 82 -0.82 -13.10 11.38
N ILE A 83 -1.64 -14.02 10.87
CA ILE A 83 -2.56 -14.96 11.57
C ILE A 83 -3.85 -14.25 12.02
N LEU A 84 -4.98 -14.56 11.39
CA LEU A 84 -6.29 -14.01 11.78
C LEU A 84 -6.97 -14.91 12.83
N PRO A 85 -7.39 -14.32 13.96
CA PRO A 85 -8.57 -14.75 14.71
C PRO A 85 -9.90 -14.33 14.06
N ASP A 86 -9.91 -13.36 13.12
CA ASP A 86 -11.09 -12.52 12.81
C ASP A 86 -11.76 -12.68 11.43
N GLY A 87 -11.39 -13.65 10.59
CA GLY A 87 -12.16 -13.94 9.36
C GLY A 87 -12.18 -12.85 8.26
N GLU A 88 -11.30 -11.84 8.30
CA GLU A 88 -11.20 -10.83 7.22
C GLU A 88 -10.80 -11.48 5.87
N PRO A 89 -11.57 -11.24 4.78
CA PRO A 89 -11.27 -11.76 3.46
C PRO A 89 -9.89 -11.32 2.91
N LEU A 90 -9.22 -12.24 2.20
CA LEU A 90 -7.90 -11.99 1.61
C LEU A 90 -7.90 -10.82 0.63
N LEU A 91 -9.00 -10.65 -0.13
CA LEU A 91 -9.14 -9.60 -1.13
C LEU A 91 -9.03 -8.22 -0.48
N ARG A 92 -9.88 -7.95 0.52
CA ARG A 92 -9.88 -6.72 1.32
C ARG A 92 -8.51 -6.43 1.95
N ARG A 93 -7.88 -7.45 2.56
CA ARG A 93 -6.57 -7.29 3.19
C ARG A 93 -5.47 -6.93 2.19
N ASN A 94 -5.40 -7.63 1.05
CA ASN A 94 -4.39 -7.33 0.03
C ASN A 94 -4.62 -5.95 -0.59
N LEU A 95 -5.88 -5.53 -0.76
CA LEU A 95 -6.23 -4.22 -1.33
C LEU A 95 -5.80 -3.09 -0.41
N ARG A 96 -6.00 -3.29 0.89
CA ARG A 96 -5.51 -2.41 1.95
C ARG A 96 -4.00 -2.24 1.91
N ASN A 97 -3.25 -3.35 1.88
CA ASN A 97 -1.79 -3.33 1.79
C ASN A 97 -1.29 -2.59 0.54
N TRP A 98 -1.96 -2.78 -0.60
CA TRP A 98 -1.65 -2.05 -1.83
C TRP A 98 -1.90 -0.55 -1.69
N SER A 99 -3.03 -0.15 -1.11
CA SER A 99 -3.38 1.27 -0.94
C SER A 99 -2.37 2.03 -0.07
N VAL A 100 -1.77 1.36 0.92
CA VAL A 100 -0.69 1.93 1.74
C VAL A 100 0.62 1.99 0.96
N ARG A 101 0.97 0.92 0.24
CA ARG A 101 2.23 0.85 -0.51
C ARG A 101 2.33 1.92 -1.60
N PHE A 102 1.23 2.20 -2.29
CA PHE A 102 1.16 3.15 -3.39
C PHE A 102 0.57 4.50 -2.98
N ASP A 103 0.54 4.83 -1.68
CA ASP A 103 -0.08 6.06 -1.17
C ASP A 103 0.48 7.33 -1.81
N ALA A 104 1.81 7.48 -1.87
CA ALA A 104 2.46 8.61 -2.55
C ALA A 104 2.18 8.65 -4.08
N SER A 105 2.05 7.48 -4.71
CA SER A 105 1.67 7.37 -6.12
C SER A 105 0.23 7.82 -6.34
N LEU A 106 -0.69 7.46 -5.42
CA LEU A 106 -2.08 7.91 -5.43
C LEU A 106 -2.17 9.42 -5.20
N LEU A 107 -1.36 9.99 -4.31
CA LEU A 107 -1.24 11.44 -4.13
C LEU A 107 -0.85 12.14 -5.44
N ASN A 108 0.18 11.64 -6.14
CA ASN A 108 0.58 12.18 -7.43
C ASN A 108 -0.55 12.11 -8.46
N ALA A 109 -1.26 10.98 -8.53
CA ALA A 109 -2.42 10.81 -9.38
C ALA A 109 -3.55 11.79 -9.03
N CYS A 110 -3.81 12.06 -7.75
CA CYS A 110 -4.78 13.08 -7.33
C CYS A 110 -4.35 14.48 -7.75
N LEU A 111 -3.09 14.87 -7.51
CA LEU A 111 -2.58 16.20 -7.87
C LEU A 111 -2.73 16.48 -9.37
N ARG A 112 -2.46 15.49 -10.22
CA ARG A 112 -2.52 15.61 -11.69
C ARG A 112 -3.91 15.36 -12.25
N GLY A 113 -4.53 14.23 -11.92
CA GLY A 113 -5.83 13.82 -12.45
C GLY A 113 -6.97 14.73 -12.04
N LEU A 114 -6.89 15.35 -10.86
CA LEU A 114 -7.85 16.36 -10.42
C LEU A 114 -7.36 17.80 -10.66
N MET A 115 -6.22 18.00 -11.33
CA MET A 115 -5.67 19.31 -11.69
C MET A 115 -5.60 20.30 -10.50
N LEU A 116 -5.20 19.81 -9.33
CA LEU A 116 -5.32 20.55 -8.06
C LEU A 116 -4.43 21.80 -7.99
N LYS A 117 -3.45 21.93 -8.89
CA LYS A 117 -2.66 23.16 -9.01
C LYS A 117 -3.49 24.35 -9.46
N THR A 118 -4.47 24.12 -10.34
CA THR A 118 -5.26 25.18 -10.99
C THR A 118 -6.73 25.14 -10.59
N GLU A 119 -7.27 23.97 -10.25
CA GLU A 119 -8.70 23.75 -9.99
C GLU A 119 -8.89 23.00 -8.65
N TRP A 120 -8.59 23.67 -7.53
CA TRP A 120 -8.65 23.07 -6.19
C TRP A 120 -10.07 22.57 -5.82
N GLU A 121 -11.09 23.27 -6.29
CA GLU A 121 -12.51 22.94 -6.12
C GLU A 121 -12.89 21.58 -6.70
N ARG A 122 -12.07 20.99 -7.57
CA ARG A 122 -12.29 19.61 -8.07
C ARG A 122 -12.29 18.56 -6.97
N LEU A 123 -11.75 18.85 -5.79
CA LEU A 123 -11.86 17.99 -4.62
C LEU A 123 -13.33 17.79 -4.19
N ASP A 124 -14.18 18.78 -4.39
CA ASP A 124 -15.58 18.71 -3.96
C ASP A 124 -16.38 17.73 -4.81
N HIS A 125 -16.10 17.70 -6.12
CA HIS A 125 -16.95 17.01 -7.08
C HIS A 125 -16.23 15.93 -7.90
N GLY A 126 -14.94 15.69 -7.70
CA GLY A 126 -14.15 14.68 -8.42
C GLY A 126 -13.50 13.63 -7.51
N ALA A 127 -13.14 12.49 -8.09
CA ALA A 127 -12.31 11.46 -7.46
C ALA A 127 -11.43 10.75 -8.49
N ILE A 128 -10.36 10.10 -8.02
CA ILE A 128 -9.63 9.11 -8.80
C ILE A 128 -10.26 7.74 -8.58
N VAL A 129 -10.54 7.01 -9.65
CA VAL A 129 -11.04 5.63 -9.58
C VAL A 129 -10.00 4.69 -10.20
N VAL A 130 -9.62 3.65 -9.46
CA VAL A 130 -8.62 2.65 -9.88
C VAL A 130 -9.27 1.28 -9.91
N PHE A 131 -9.28 0.65 -11.08
CA PHE A 131 -9.75 -0.72 -11.28
C PHE A 131 -8.56 -1.68 -11.20
N LEU A 132 -8.67 -2.67 -10.32
CA LEU A 132 -7.58 -3.57 -9.95
C LEU A 132 -7.99 -5.02 -10.15
N GLU A 133 -7.02 -5.85 -10.50
CA GLU A 133 -7.16 -7.31 -10.52
C GLU A 133 -5.92 -7.94 -9.85
N PRO A 134 -6.09 -9.06 -9.10
CA PRO A 134 -4.97 -9.76 -8.50
C PRO A 134 -3.89 -10.14 -9.52
N ARG A 135 -2.63 -10.03 -9.11
CA ARG A 135 -1.50 -10.62 -9.84
C ARG A 135 -0.53 -11.37 -8.94
N ARG A 136 0.25 -12.29 -9.48
CA ARG A 136 1.37 -12.90 -8.74
C ARG A 136 2.46 -11.88 -8.51
N HIS A 137 2.86 -11.76 -7.25
CA HIS A 137 4.01 -10.96 -6.85
C HIS A 137 4.56 -11.44 -5.49
N VAL A 138 5.88 -11.34 -5.33
CA VAL A 138 6.58 -11.72 -4.10
C VAL A 138 6.18 -10.82 -2.92
N ASN A 139 5.95 -9.53 -3.18
CA ASN A 139 5.43 -8.57 -2.22
C ASN A 139 3.89 -8.56 -2.26
N GLN A 140 3.25 -8.82 -1.12
CA GLN A 140 1.79 -8.83 -1.00
C GLN A 140 1.15 -7.49 -1.40
N GLY A 141 1.77 -6.37 -1.07
CA GLY A 141 1.28 -5.04 -1.43
C GLY A 141 1.36 -4.72 -2.92
N SER A 142 1.99 -5.57 -3.74
CA SER A 142 2.12 -5.38 -5.19
C SER A 142 1.42 -6.48 -6.00
N ARG A 143 0.60 -7.31 -5.34
CA ARG A 143 -0.22 -8.37 -5.97
C ARG A 143 -1.43 -7.83 -6.72
N TRP A 144 -1.28 -6.67 -7.35
CA TRP A 144 -2.34 -6.03 -8.12
C TRP A 144 -1.80 -5.52 -9.45
N ARG A 145 -2.62 -5.61 -10.49
CA ARG A 145 -2.47 -4.92 -11.76
C ARG A 145 -3.58 -3.87 -11.87
N ILE A 146 -3.26 -2.68 -12.35
CA ILE A 146 -4.27 -1.70 -12.74
C ILE A 146 -4.83 -2.10 -14.11
N LEU A 147 -6.13 -2.38 -14.17
CA LEU A 147 -6.86 -2.59 -15.41
C LEU A 147 -7.20 -1.25 -16.08
N ASN A 148 -7.68 -0.31 -15.26
CA ASN A 148 -8.03 1.04 -15.70
C ASN A 148 -7.88 2.03 -14.55
N VAL A 149 -7.61 3.29 -14.86
CA VAL A 149 -7.58 4.38 -13.90
C VAL A 149 -8.03 5.66 -14.58
N GLY A 150 -8.76 6.52 -13.85
CA GLY A 150 -9.17 7.81 -14.37
C GLY A 150 -9.70 8.75 -13.29
N ALA A 151 -9.87 10.02 -13.67
CA ALA A 151 -10.52 11.03 -12.85
C ALA A 151 -11.98 11.15 -13.26
N PHE A 152 -12.90 11.02 -12.30
CA PHE A 152 -14.34 10.99 -12.56
C PHE A 152 -15.07 11.99 -11.68
N ARG A 153 -16.18 12.53 -12.20
CA ARG A 153 -17.11 13.34 -11.42
C ARG A 153 -17.94 12.44 -10.51
N THR A 154 -18.36 12.99 -9.37
CA THR A 154 -19.14 12.27 -8.35
C THR A 154 -20.40 11.59 -8.91
N PRO A 155 -21.20 12.20 -9.80
CA PRO A 155 -22.34 11.50 -10.39
C PRO A 155 -21.95 10.23 -11.16
N ALA A 156 -20.88 10.29 -11.98
CA ALA A 156 -20.41 9.13 -12.72
C ALA A 156 -19.89 8.01 -11.80
N ILE A 157 -19.29 8.37 -10.67
CA ILE A 157 -18.88 7.42 -9.63
C ILE A 157 -20.08 6.74 -9.00
N MET A 158 -21.13 7.51 -8.69
CA MET A 158 -22.36 6.96 -8.12
C MET A 158 -23.03 5.99 -9.09
N ASP A 159 -23.05 6.30 -10.39
CA ASP A 159 -23.54 5.39 -11.42
C ASP A 159 -22.71 4.09 -11.49
N MET A 160 -21.37 4.19 -11.38
CA MET A 160 -20.50 3.01 -11.32
C MET A 160 -20.77 2.15 -10.09
N LEU A 161 -20.86 2.76 -8.90
CA LEU A 161 -21.14 2.05 -7.65
C LEU A 161 -22.49 1.33 -7.72
N LYS A 162 -23.51 1.98 -8.29
CA LYS A 162 -24.82 1.37 -8.53
C LYS A 162 -24.73 0.18 -9.49
N ALA A 163 -23.92 0.28 -10.54
CA ALA A 163 -23.70 -0.82 -11.47
C ALA A 163 -22.95 -2.02 -10.83
N LEU A 164 -22.20 -1.81 -9.74
CA LEU A 164 -21.57 -2.88 -8.96
C LEU A 164 -22.53 -3.53 -7.97
N GLY A 165 -23.60 -2.86 -7.59
CA GLY A 165 -24.67 -3.37 -6.71
C GLY A 165 -25.27 -2.28 -5.82
N ASP A 166 -26.55 -2.44 -5.48
CA ASP A 166 -27.28 -1.47 -4.64
C ASP A 166 -26.63 -1.32 -3.26
N ASP A 167 -26.13 -2.40 -2.66
CA ASP A 167 -25.44 -2.36 -1.35
C ASP A 167 -24.24 -1.41 -1.36
N TYR A 168 -23.40 -1.45 -2.40
CA TYR A 168 -22.26 -0.54 -2.54
C TYR A 168 -22.71 0.91 -2.74
N PHE A 169 -23.74 1.12 -3.57
CA PHE A 169 -24.29 2.44 -3.82
C PHE A 169 -24.83 3.08 -2.54
N GLU A 170 -25.65 2.36 -1.77
CA GLU A 170 -26.25 2.85 -0.53
C GLU A 170 -25.20 3.09 0.55
N GLN A 171 -24.26 2.16 0.73
CA GLN A 171 -23.16 2.33 1.68
C GLN A 171 -22.36 3.62 1.38
N TYR A 172 -22.04 3.87 0.12
CA TYR A 172 -21.25 5.05 -0.25
C TYR A 172 -22.04 6.35 -0.18
N ARG A 173 -23.29 6.35 -0.67
CA ARG A 173 -24.21 7.49 -0.64
C ARG A 173 -24.48 7.95 0.79
N ASP A 174 -24.81 7.00 1.67
CA ASP A 174 -25.40 7.33 2.97
C ASP A 174 -24.35 7.40 4.09
N HIS A 175 -23.21 6.71 3.93
CA HIS A 175 -22.21 6.61 4.99
C HIS A 175 -20.84 7.14 4.57
N VAL A 176 -20.24 6.60 3.50
CA VAL A 176 -18.83 6.89 3.17
C VAL A 176 -18.63 8.34 2.75
N PHE A 177 -19.39 8.84 1.78
CA PHE A 177 -19.23 10.23 1.31
C PHE A 177 -19.64 11.28 2.36
N PRO A 178 -20.74 11.11 3.12
CA PRO A 178 -21.05 12.00 4.23
C PRO A 178 -19.98 12.01 5.33
N LEU A 179 -19.41 10.85 5.68
CA LEU A 179 -18.31 10.77 6.64
C LEU A 179 -17.07 11.50 6.11
N HIS A 180 -16.70 11.25 4.87
CA HIS A 180 -15.56 11.92 4.24
C HIS A 180 -15.72 13.44 4.23
N GLU A 181 -16.91 13.96 3.91
CA GLU A 181 -17.17 15.40 3.91
C GLU A 181 -17.04 16.01 5.31
N ARG A 182 -17.43 15.29 6.38
CA ARG A 182 -17.18 15.72 7.76
C ARG A 182 -15.69 15.78 8.09
N GLU A 183 -14.92 14.76 7.71
CA GLU A 183 -13.48 14.72 7.95
C GLU A 183 -12.72 15.78 7.14
N ARG A 184 -13.16 16.07 5.90
CA ARG A 184 -12.64 17.19 5.10
C ARG A 184 -12.83 18.52 5.80
N LYS A 185 -14.05 18.83 6.24
CA LYS A 185 -14.35 20.07 6.98
C LYS A 185 -13.48 20.21 8.23
N ARG A 186 -13.35 19.13 9.01
CA ARG A 186 -12.48 19.11 10.19
C ARG A 186 -11.01 19.38 9.85
N LEU A 187 -10.49 18.79 8.78
CA LEU A 187 -9.11 19.01 8.34
C LEU A 187 -8.92 20.46 7.84
N GLN A 188 -9.85 20.96 7.03
CA GLN A 188 -9.82 22.34 6.55
C GLN A 188 -9.86 23.34 7.71
N GLU A 189 -10.74 23.15 8.70
CA GLU A 189 -10.80 24.00 9.90
C GLU A 189 -9.49 23.97 10.69
N SER A 190 -8.99 22.77 11.01
CA SER A 190 -7.76 22.61 11.82
C SER A 190 -6.48 23.10 11.13
N SER A 191 -6.47 23.14 9.80
CA SER A 191 -5.32 23.56 8.99
C SER A 191 -5.41 25.00 8.49
N GLY A 192 -6.51 25.73 8.75
CA GLY A 192 -6.76 27.04 8.16
C GLY A 192 -6.96 26.99 6.65
N GLY A 193 -7.50 25.88 6.13
CA GLY A 193 -7.85 25.68 4.72
C GLY A 193 -6.69 25.30 3.81
N ILE A 194 -5.49 25.05 4.35
CA ILE A 194 -4.31 24.67 3.56
C ILE A 194 -4.24 23.17 3.25
N ALA A 195 -4.94 22.34 4.01
CA ALA A 195 -5.01 20.89 3.82
C ALA A 195 -6.45 20.43 3.56
N ASP A 196 -6.59 19.35 2.79
CA ASP A 196 -7.86 18.72 2.45
C ASP A 196 -7.63 17.23 2.13
N TYR A 197 -8.70 16.47 1.90
CA TYR A 197 -8.62 15.09 1.43
C TYR A 197 -9.17 14.95 0.00
N ALA A 198 -8.37 14.36 -0.89
CA ALA A 198 -8.84 13.86 -2.17
C ALA A 198 -9.51 12.50 -2.03
N LYS A 199 -10.51 12.25 -2.89
CA LYS A 199 -11.23 10.97 -2.97
C LYS A 199 -10.49 10.02 -3.90
N VAL A 200 -10.14 8.83 -3.40
CA VAL A 200 -9.71 7.69 -4.23
C VAL A 200 -10.63 6.51 -3.97
N ILE A 201 -11.11 5.88 -5.05
CA ILE A 201 -11.95 4.69 -5.00
C ILE A 201 -11.23 3.56 -5.71
N LEU A 202 -11.00 2.48 -4.98
CA LEU A 202 -10.34 1.28 -5.50
C LEU A 202 -11.41 0.23 -5.71
N ILE A 203 -11.53 -0.28 -6.94
CA ILE A 203 -12.46 -1.34 -7.31
C ILE A 203 -11.62 -2.55 -7.70
N ALA A 204 -11.54 -3.52 -6.80
CA ALA A 204 -10.80 -4.76 -7.01
C ALA A 204 -11.75 -5.86 -7.47
N ARG A 205 -11.49 -6.44 -8.63
CA ARG A 205 -12.17 -7.64 -9.11
C ARG A 205 -11.31 -8.86 -8.81
N ASN A 206 -11.82 -9.82 -8.05
CA ASN A 206 -11.14 -11.08 -7.78
C ASN A 206 -11.40 -12.08 -8.90
N ALA A 207 -10.71 -11.92 -10.02
CA ALA A 207 -10.88 -12.76 -11.19
C ALA A 207 -9.54 -13.13 -11.84
N GLY A 208 -9.61 -14.02 -12.82
CA GLY A 208 -8.45 -14.49 -13.57
C GLY A 208 -7.67 -15.62 -12.88
N PRO A 209 -6.57 -16.08 -13.51
CA PRO A 209 -5.79 -17.23 -13.04
C PRO A 209 -5.00 -16.97 -11.74
N GLU A 210 -4.96 -15.72 -11.29
CA GLU A 210 -4.24 -15.27 -10.10
C GLU A 210 -5.19 -14.75 -9.01
N ALA A 211 -6.49 -15.06 -9.14
CA ALA A 211 -7.50 -14.76 -8.14
C ALA A 211 -7.09 -15.29 -6.76
N LEU A 212 -7.41 -14.51 -5.74
CA LEU A 212 -7.15 -14.84 -4.34
C LEU A 212 -8.20 -15.82 -3.84
N GLU A 213 -7.80 -16.72 -2.95
CA GLU A 213 -8.71 -17.63 -2.25
C GLU A 213 -9.78 -16.85 -1.46
N GLY A 214 -11.02 -17.31 -1.51
CA GLY A 214 -12.18 -16.68 -0.88
C GLY A 214 -13.34 -16.49 -1.86
N GLU A 215 -14.52 -16.17 -1.32
CA GLU A 215 -15.77 -16.07 -2.11
C GLU A 215 -16.05 -14.66 -2.64
N GLU A 216 -15.34 -13.61 -2.19
CA GLU A 216 -15.63 -12.23 -2.61
C GLU A 216 -15.18 -11.99 -4.07
N PRO A 217 -16.12 -11.75 -5.00
CA PRO A 217 -15.76 -11.53 -6.41
C PRO A 217 -15.29 -10.10 -6.68
N ILE A 218 -15.71 -9.16 -5.84
CA ILE A 218 -15.42 -7.73 -5.95
C ILE A 218 -15.26 -7.16 -4.53
N GLU A 219 -14.29 -6.27 -4.36
CA GLU A 219 -14.15 -5.42 -3.17
C GLU A 219 -14.00 -3.97 -3.62
N VAL A 220 -14.77 -3.07 -3.00
CA VAL A 220 -14.67 -1.63 -3.23
C VAL A 220 -14.13 -0.97 -1.96
N ARG A 221 -13.07 -0.18 -2.10
CA ARG A 221 -12.43 0.53 -0.98
C ARG A 221 -12.35 2.02 -1.26
N PHE A 222 -12.84 2.81 -0.30
CA PHE A 222 -12.60 4.25 -0.26
C PHE A 222 -11.28 4.55 0.46
N LYS A 223 -10.45 5.41 -0.14
CA LYS A 223 -9.17 5.85 0.41
C LYS A 223 -9.12 7.38 0.33
N PRO A 224 -9.22 8.10 1.46
CA PRO A 224 -8.87 9.51 1.48
C PRO A 224 -7.36 9.66 1.30
N VAL A 225 -6.95 10.66 0.53
CA VAL A 225 -5.55 11.00 0.28
C VAL A 225 -5.31 12.45 0.65
N ASP A 226 -4.39 12.68 1.57
CA ASP A 226 -4.07 14.00 2.11
C ASP A 226 -3.44 14.89 1.05
N VAL A 227 -4.04 16.03 0.77
CA VAL A 227 -3.54 17.02 -0.19
C VAL A 227 -3.30 18.36 0.49
N TRP A 228 -2.23 19.03 0.09
CA TRP A 228 -1.81 20.31 0.67
C TRP A 228 -1.70 21.36 -0.43
N ARG A 229 -2.31 22.53 -0.25
CA ARG A 229 -2.27 23.63 -1.23
C ARG A 229 -0.85 24.05 -1.60
N PRO A 230 0.09 24.24 -0.64
CA PRO A 230 1.47 24.59 -1.00
C PRO A 230 2.14 23.50 -1.86
N LEU A 231 1.89 22.23 -1.55
CA LEU A 231 2.41 21.10 -2.32
C LEU A 231 1.83 21.10 -3.75
N ALA A 232 0.52 21.28 -3.90
CA ALA A 232 -0.13 21.34 -5.20
C ALA A 232 0.36 22.53 -6.04
N ALA A 233 0.53 23.71 -5.43
CA ALA A 233 1.06 24.90 -6.10
C ALA A 233 2.51 24.71 -6.57
N ALA A 234 3.34 24.09 -5.73
CA ALA A 234 4.74 23.78 -6.02
C ALA A 234 4.92 22.60 -6.99
N PHE A 235 3.85 21.85 -7.29
CA PHE A 235 3.93 20.66 -8.12
C PHE A 235 4.38 21.02 -9.56
N PRO A 236 5.52 20.47 -10.03
CA PRO A 236 6.11 20.87 -11.30
C PRO A 236 5.39 20.18 -12.46
N LEU A 237 4.27 20.75 -12.93
CA LEU A 237 3.51 20.20 -14.07
C LEU A 237 4.38 19.92 -15.31
N ALA A 238 5.33 20.81 -15.62
CA ALA A 238 6.19 20.71 -16.80
C ALA A 238 7.20 19.54 -16.75
N GLN A 239 7.54 19.01 -15.57
CA GLN A 239 8.40 17.83 -15.45
C GLN A 239 7.63 16.51 -15.64
N TYR A 240 6.30 16.59 -15.71
CA TYR A 240 5.40 15.44 -15.76
C TYR A 240 4.29 15.67 -16.81
N GLU A 241 4.67 16.14 -17.99
CA GLU A 241 3.77 16.29 -19.17
C GLU A 241 3.23 14.95 -19.70
N GLY A 242 3.64 13.81 -19.13
CA GLY A 242 3.14 12.49 -19.48
C GLY A 242 1.68 12.24 -19.05
N ASP A 243 1.14 11.11 -19.51
CA ASP A 243 -0.15 10.61 -19.07
C ASP A 243 -0.03 10.05 -17.64
N TRP A 244 -0.63 10.75 -16.67
CA TRP A 244 -0.58 10.36 -15.26
C TRP A 244 -1.22 8.98 -15.00
N CYS A 245 -2.18 8.56 -15.83
CA CYS A 245 -2.79 7.24 -15.75
C CYS A 245 -1.76 6.16 -16.09
N GLU A 246 -0.99 6.37 -17.16
CA GLU A 246 0.04 5.46 -17.60
C GLU A 246 1.23 5.45 -16.64
N ASP A 247 1.60 6.61 -16.10
CA ASP A 247 2.63 6.71 -15.06
C ASP A 247 2.26 5.87 -13.82
N LEU A 248 1.01 5.94 -13.35
CA LEU A 248 0.57 5.13 -12.21
C LEU A 248 0.55 3.64 -12.54
N LYS A 249 0.08 3.25 -13.74
CA LYS A 249 0.12 1.86 -14.19
C LYS A 249 1.55 1.32 -14.21
N ASN A 250 2.49 2.07 -14.76
CA ASN A 250 3.91 1.69 -14.82
C ASN A 250 4.51 1.53 -13.43
N GLN A 251 4.25 2.48 -12.51
CA GLN A 251 4.69 2.37 -11.12
C GLN A 251 4.17 1.10 -10.44
N VAL A 252 2.90 0.73 -10.67
CA VAL A 252 2.31 -0.47 -10.07
C VAL A 252 2.81 -1.75 -10.74
N HIS A 253 2.95 -1.74 -12.07
CA HIS A 253 3.45 -2.87 -12.86
C HIS A 253 4.88 -3.22 -12.43
N ASP A 254 5.77 -2.23 -12.38
CA ASP A 254 7.19 -2.39 -12.10
C ASP A 254 7.50 -2.47 -10.60
N ASP A 255 6.48 -2.41 -9.74
CA ASP A 255 6.62 -2.33 -8.28
C ASP A 255 7.54 -1.18 -7.82
N ARG A 256 7.41 -0.03 -8.46
CA ARG A 256 8.16 1.21 -8.19
C ARG A 256 7.22 2.27 -7.62
N PRO A 257 6.67 2.08 -6.40
CA PRO A 257 5.86 3.12 -5.78
C PRO A 257 6.67 4.40 -5.65
N MET A 258 6.02 5.55 -5.83
CA MET A 258 6.66 6.82 -5.51
C MET A 258 7.07 6.78 -4.05
N LYS A 259 8.28 7.24 -3.77
CA LYS A 259 8.65 7.53 -2.39
C LYS A 259 7.92 8.82 -2.03
N HIS A 260 7.49 8.95 -0.78
CA HIS A 260 7.22 10.28 -0.23
C HIS A 260 8.52 11.06 -0.41
N GLY A 261 8.61 11.86 -1.49
CA GLY A 261 9.71 12.76 -1.69
C GLY A 261 9.79 13.57 -0.43
N GLY A 262 10.92 13.48 0.28
CA GLY A 262 11.15 14.27 1.47
C GLY A 262 10.71 15.68 1.17
N SER A 263 9.72 16.15 1.93
CA SER A 263 9.44 17.57 2.08
C SER A 263 10.70 18.21 2.65
N ALA A 264 11.67 18.47 1.77
CA ALA A 264 12.66 19.52 1.93
C ALA A 264 12.06 20.87 1.48
N LEU A 265 10.78 20.88 1.08
CA LEU A 265 10.04 22.10 0.81
C LEU A 265 8.80 22.12 1.72
N LEU A 266 8.91 23.00 2.72
CA LEU A 266 7.82 23.74 3.37
C LEU A 266 7.00 22.99 4.43
N VAL A 267 7.63 22.69 5.57
CA VAL A 267 6.97 22.96 6.85
C VAL A 267 7.49 24.33 7.30
N PRO A 268 6.68 25.40 7.29
CA PRO A 268 7.05 26.59 8.03
C PRO A 268 7.07 26.19 9.51
N THR A 269 8.25 26.17 10.12
CA THR A 269 8.36 26.21 11.58
C THR A 269 7.62 27.45 12.04
N ALA A 270 6.53 27.24 12.77
CA ALA A 270 5.88 28.33 13.51
C ALA A 270 6.91 28.89 14.49
N GLN A 271 7.27 30.16 14.32
CA GLN A 271 7.92 30.98 15.34
C GLN A 271 6.84 31.73 16.12
#